data_AF-A0A2D5W860-F1
#
_entry.id   AF-A0A2D5W860-F1
#
_cell.length_a   1.000
_cell.length_b   1.000
_cell.length_c   1.000
_cell.angle_alpha   90.00
_cell.angle_beta   90.00
_cell.angle_gamma   90.00
#
_symmetry.space_group_name_H-M   'P 1'
#
loop_
_entity.id
_entity.type
_entity.pdbx_description
1 polymer ?
#
loop_
_entity_poly.entity_id
_entity_poly.type
_entity_poly.pdbx_seq_one_letter_code
_entity_poly.pdbx_strand_id
1 'polypeptide(L)'
;MKPIYLIGPTAAAILILGLACQTHGSGEAEMAPLESDTVEAAFTDFAAFAFPPTLPDDDSHRDSWTRTDCLNCHETGIQDAPVVTHEGMPSVLLTAKCRSCHVLIPGSVPRSMIPEGG
;
A
#
# COMPACT_ATOMS: atom_id res chain seq x y z
N MET A 1 19.58 -51.66 6.08
CA MET A 1 19.47 -50.50 7.01
C MET A 1 19.39 -49.27 6.10
N LYS A 2 18.34 -48.44 5.97
CA LYS A 2 17.08 -48.14 6.68
C LYS A 2 16.08 -47.73 5.55
N PRO A 3 14.83 -48.22 5.49
CA PRO A 3 13.92 -47.84 4.40
C PRO A 3 13.39 -46.41 4.58
N ILE A 4 13.39 -45.65 3.49
CA ILE A 4 12.77 -44.31 3.39
C ILE A 4 11.27 -44.54 3.17
N TYR A 5 10.45 -44.02 4.08
CA TYR A 5 8.99 -44.06 4.00
C TYR A 5 8.48 -42.96 3.05
N LEU A 6 7.85 -43.40 1.97
CA LEU A 6 6.94 -42.60 1.14
C LEU A 6 5.65 -42.34 1.93
N ILE A 7 5.39 -41.09 2.30
CA ILE A 7 4.08 -40.64 2.79
C ILE A 7 3.57 -39.60 1.79
N GLY A 8 2.73 -40.05 0.86
CA GLY A 8 1.73 -39.22 0.19
C GLY A 8 0.37 -39.42 0.86
N PRO A 9 -0.71 -38.96 0.23
CA PRO A 9 -1.17 -37.58 0.17
C PRO A 9 -2.43 -37.42 1.02
N THR A 10 -2.61 -36.30 1.72
CA THR A 10 -3.93 -35.91 2.22
C THR A 10 -4.38 -34.68 1.44
N ALA A 11 -5.20 -34.95 0.42
CA ALA A 11 -5.98 -33.97 -0.29
C ALA A 11 -6.89 -33.25 0.71
N ALA A 12 -6.51 -32.03 1.09
CA ALA A 12 -7.38 -31.14 1.83
C ALA A 12 -8.44 -30.62 0.86
N ALA A 13 -9.65 -31.16 0.98
CA ALA A 13 -10.84 -30.65 0.33
C ALA A 13 -11.12 -29.23 0.87
N ILE A 14 -10.81 -28.21 0.07
CA ILE A 14 -11.17 -26.83 0.35
C ILE A 14 -12.66 -26.69 0.03
N LEU A 15 -13.48 -26.64 1.09
CA LEU A 15 -14.89 -26.30 1.03
C LEU A 15 -15.01 -24.85 0.54
N ILE A 16 -15.48 -24.68 -0.70
CA ILE A 16 -15.87 -23.38 -1.24
C ILE A 16 -17.23 -23.02 -0.61
N LEU A 17 -17.19 -22.37 0.56
CA LEU A 17 -18.36 -21.68 1.10
C LEU A 17 -18.58 -20.41 0.28
N GLY A 18 -19.55 -20.49 -0.63
CA GLY A 18 -20.03 -19.39 -1.43
C GLY A 18 -20.48 -18.22 -0.56
N LEU A 19 -19.69 -17.15 -0.57
CA LEU A 19 -20.08 -15.88 0.01
C LEU A 19 -21.05 -15.21 -0.96
N ALA A 20 -22.34 -15.39 -0.69
CA ALA A 20 -23.42 -14.73 -1.42
C ALA A 20 -23.27 -13.21 -1.31
N CYS A 21 -23.02 -12.56 -2.45
CA CYS A 21 -23.05 -11.11 -2.59
C CYS A 21 -24.50 -10.65 -2.38
N GLN A 22 -24.81 -10.15 -1.18
CA GLN A 22 -26.09 -9.52 -0.88
C GLN A 22 -26.13 -8.14 -1.55
N THR A 23 -26.74 -8.08 -2.74
CA THR A 23 -27.14 -6.83 -3.38
C THR A 23 -28.32 -6.24 -2.61
N HIS A 24 -28.05 -5.34 -1.69
CA HIS A 24 -29.10 -4.61 -0.99
C HIS A 24 -29.74 -3.57 -1.92
N GLY A 25 -31.03 -3.78 -2.16
CA GLY A 25 -32.10 -2.81 -2.38
C GLY A 25 -31.78 -1.45 -2.99
N SER A 26 -32.27 -1.27 -4.21
CA SER A 26 -32.54 0.02 -4.85
C SER A 26 -33.63 0.77 -4.07
N GLY A 27 -33.25 1.43 -2.97
CA GLY A 27 -34.02 2.48 -2.36
C GLY A 27 -33.79 3.77 -3.16
N GLU A 28 -34.86 4.28 -3.77
CA GLU A 28 -34.87 5.56 -4.48
C GLU A 28 -34.69 6.66 -3.43
N ALA A 29 -33.44 6.98 -3.10
CA ALA A 29 -33.11 8.09 -2.23
C ALA A 29 -33.49 9.37 -2.98
N GLU A 30 -34.66 9.89 -2.62
CA GLU A 30 -35.09 11.27 -2.87
C GLU A 30 -33.93 12.20 -2.51
N MET A 31 -33.31 12.78 -3.53
CA MET A 31 -32.20 13.71 -3.39
C MET A 31 -32.78 15.03 -2.89
N ALA A 32 -32.86 15.15 -1.56
CA ALA A 32 -33.05 16.43 -0.92
C ALA A 32 -31.97 17.41 -1.42
N PRO A 33 -32.31 18.70 -1.62
CA PRO A 33 -31.32 19.71 -1.98
C PRO A 33 -30.24 19.72 -0.91
N LEU A 34 -29.00 19.42 -1.29
CA LEU A 34 -27.85 19.64 -0.43
C LEU A 34 -27.78 21.14 -0.19
N GLU A 35 -28.24 21.56 0.99
CA GLU A 35 -27.97 22.89 1.50
C GLU A 35 -26.46 23.07 1.42
N SER A 36 -26.05 24.06 0.63
CA SER A 36 -24.68 24.49 0.45
C SER A 36 -24.22 25.15 1.74
N ASP A 37 -24.13 24.37 2.81
CA ASP A 37 -23.33 24.72 3.96
C ASP A 37 -21.92 24.92 3.41
N THR A 38 -21.47 26.16 3.48
CA THR A 38 -20.08 26.53 3.32
C THR A 38 -19.30 25.66 4.29
N VAL A 39 -18.78 24.54 3.79
CA VAL A 39 -17.83 23.70 4.50
C VAL A 39 -16.60 24.59 4.63
N GLU A 40 -16.59 25.39 5.69
CA GLU A 40 -15.41 26.09 6.17
C GLU A 40 -14.37 24.98 6.24
N ALA A 41 -13.42 25.01 5.30
CA ALA A 41 -12.46 23.94 5.13
C ALA A 41 -11.76 23.81 6.47
N ALA A 42 -12.16 22.79 7.25
CA ALA A 42 -11.49 22.47 8.49
C ALA A 42 -10.09 22.09 8.06
N PHE A 43 -9.17 23.05 8.16
CA PHE A 43 -7.77 22.86 7.89
C PHE A 43 -7.30 21.83 8.90
N THR A 44 -7.28 20.57 8.47
CA THR A 44 -6.59 19.52 9.17
C THR A 44 -5.11 19.80 8.90
N ASP A 45 -4.52 20.66 9.74
CA ASP A 45 -3.08 20.90 9.72
C ASP A 45 -2.38 19.61 10.15
N PHE A 46 -2.22 18.71 9.19
CA PHE A 46 -1.38 17.56 9.33
C PHE A 46 0.06 18.04 9.51
N ALA A 47 0.81 17.38 10.39
CA ALA A 47 2.24 17.63 10.51
C ALA A 47 2.93 17.49 9.14
N ALA A 48 4.03 18.21 8.94
CA ALA A 48 4.91 17.96 7.80
C ALA A 48 5.28 16.47 7.80
N PHE A 49 5.17 15.82 6.63
CA PHE A 49 5.42 14.37 6.47
C PHE A 49 4.48 13.46 7.28
N ALA A 50 3.27 13.93 7.65
CA ALA A 50 2.25 13.09 8.27
C ALA A 50 1.80 11.92 7.40
N PHE A 51 2.02 12.02 6.08
CA PHE A 51 1.75 10.96 5.13
C PHE A 51 3.06 10.36 4.62
N PRO A 52 3.12 9.02 4.50
CA PRO A 52 4.27 8.36 3.91
C PRO A 52 4.46 8.83 2.46
N PRO A 53 5.70 8.95 1.98
CA PRO A 53 5.95 9.18 0.56
C PRO A 53 5.40 8.03 -0.28
N THR A 54 4.90 8.37 -1.46
CA THR A 54 4.44 7.41 -2.47
C THR A 54 5.61 6.85 -3.26
N LEU A 55 5.46 5.65 -3.82
CA LEU A 55 6.44 5.06 -4.71
C LEU A 55 6.20 5.55 -6.15
N PRO A 56 7.25 5.92 -6.90
CA PRO A 56 7.13 6.26 -8.31
C PRO A 56 6.75 5.02 -9.15
N ASP A 57 6.09 5.25 -10.28
CA ASP A 57 5.69 4.20 -11.23
C ASP A 57 6.73 4.05 -12.36
N ASP A 58 7.95 3.65 -11.96
CA ASP A 58 9.04 3.27 -12.86
C ASP A 58 9.24 1.74 -12.91
N ASP A 59 10.06 1.27 -13.85
CA ASP A 59 10.29 -0.17 -14.03
C ASP A 59 10.88 -0.84 -12.79
N SER A 60 11.79 -0.17 -12.07
CA SER A 60 12.43 -0.71 -10.87
C SER A 60 11.41 -0.96 -9.76
N HIS A 61 10.52 0.01 -9.51
CA HIS A 61 9.47 -0.10 -8.50
C HIS A 61 8.36 -1.05 -8.91
N ARG A 62 7.99 -1.11 -10.20
CA ARG A 62 7.01 -2.08 -10.72
C ARG A 62 7.48 -3.52 -10.54
N ASP A 63 8.72 -3.81 -10.92
CA ASP A 63 9.33 -5.15 -10.77
C ASP A 63 9.47 -5.54 -9.29
N SER A 64 9.73 -4.55 -8.44
CA SER A 64 9.86 -4.74 -6.99
C SER A 64 8.53 -4.81 -6.26
N TRP A 65 7.42 -4.39 -6.86
CA TRP A 65 6.13 -4.23 -6.18
C TRP A 65 5.59 -5.54 -5.58
N THR A 66 5.86 -6.68 -6.19
CA THR A 66 5.40 -7.98 -5.66
C THR A 66 6.36 -8.57 -4.61
N ARG A 67 7.57 -8.03 -4.50
CA ARG A 67 8.66 -8.53 -3.65
C ARG A 67 8.63 -7.88 -2.25
N THR A 68 9.57 -8.28 -1.40
CA THR A 68 9.71 -7.81 -0.01
C THR A 68 11.13 -7.35 0.32
N ASP A 69 11.94 -7.10 -0.70
CA ASP A 69 13.35 -6.79 -0.59
C ASP A 69 13.67 -5.32 -0.86
N CYS A 70 12.73 -4.44 -0.50
CA CYS A 70 12.84 -2.99 -0.65
C CYS A 70 14.11 -2.43 0.04
N LEU A 71 14.54 -3.07 1.13
CA LEU A 71 15.73 -2.68 1.87
C LEU A 71 17.04 -2.89 1.09
N ASN A 72 17.05 -3.72 0.05
CA ASN A 72 18.24 -3.90 -0.80
C ASN A 72 18.75 -2.56 -1.36
N CYS A 73 17.85 -1.61 -1.61
CA CYS A 73 18.22 -0.26 -2.05
C CYS A 73 18.07 0.77 -0.93
N HIS A 74 16.98 0.69 -0.16
CA HIS A 74 16.61 1.75 0.79
C HIS A 74 17.32 1.68 2.15
N GLU A 75 18.07 0.61 2.46
CA GLU A 75 18.86 0.55 3.70
C GLU A 75 20.09 1.47 3.63
N THR A 76 20.76 1.53 2.48
CA THR A 76 22.02 2.26 2.28
C THR A 76 21.92 3.41 1.28
N GLY A 77 20.82 3.48 0.53
CA GLY A 77 20.59 4.49 -0.50
C GLY A 77 21.35 4.23 -1.81
N ILE A 78 21.54 2.97 -2.17
CA ILE A 78 22.16 2.62 -3.47
C ILE A 78 21.27 3.11 -4.62
N GLN A 79 21.88 3.46 -5.76
CA GLN A 79 21.16 3.96 -6.95
C GLN A 79 20.26 5.17 -6.65
N ASP A 80 20.72 6.08 -5.79
CA ASP A 80 20.01 7.30 -5.39
C ASP A 80 18.66 7.04 -4.68
N ALA A 81 18.46 5.81 -4.17
CA ALA A 81 17.31 5.51 -3.34
C ALA A 81 17.38 6.30 -2.02
N PRO A 82 16.27 6.88 -1.52
CA PRO A 82 16.27 7.50 -0.20
C PRO A 82 16.48 6.45 0.88
N VAL A 83 17.35 6.77 1.85
CA VAL A 83 17.53 5.94 3.04
C VAL A 83 16.24 5.98 3.87
N VAL A 84 15.73 4.81 4.24
CA VAL A 84 14.53 4.70 5.08
C VAL A 84 14.81 5.24 6.47
N THR A 85 14.01 6.22 6.88
CA THR A 85 14.00 6.77 8.24
C THR A 85 12.59 6.64 8.82
N HIS A 86 12.46 5.89 9.92
CA HIS A 86 11.21 5.73 10.67
C HIS A 86 11.36 6.27 12.11
N GLU A 87 12.19 7.30 12.29
CA GLU A 87 12.43 7.90 13.60
C GLU A 87 11.13 8.43 14.20
N GLY A 88 10.93 8.19 15.49
CA GLY A 88 9.72 8.62 16.21
C GLY A 88 8.47 7.78 15.94
N MET A 89 8.54 6.75 15.09
CA MET A 89 7.40 5.87 14.82
C MET A 89 7.28 4.72 15.85
N PRO A 90 6.04 4.26 16.16
CA PRO A 90 5.84 3.07 16.97
C PRO A 90 6.54 1.83 16.39
N SER A 91 7.15 1.01 17.25
CA SER A 91 7.93 -0.17 16.83
C SER A 91 7.15 -1.19 16.01
N VAL A 92 5.82 -1.25 16.17
CA VAL A 92 4.95 -2.11 15.35
C VAL A 92 5.06 -1.76 13.86
N LEU A 93 5.27 -0.48 13.52
CA LEU A 93 5.42 -0.02 12.14
C LEU A 93 6.75 -0.47 11.52
N LEU A 94 7.78 -0.69 12.34
CA LEU A 94 9.08 -1.22 11.88
C LEU A 94 9.00 -2.67 11.41
N THR A 95 7.95 -3.39 11.80
CA THR A 95 7.68 -4.76 11.36
C THR A 95 6.64 -4.83 10.23
N ALA A 96 6.03 -3.70 9.88
CA ALA A 96 5.03 -3.65 8.82
C ALA A 96 5.69 -3.85 7.45
N LYS A 97 4.93 -4.41 6.49
CA LYS A 97 5.38 -4.42 5.10
C LYS A 97 5.37 -3.00 4.57
N CYS A 98 6.43 -2.56 3.88
CA CYS A 98 6.55 -1.20 3.33
C CYS A 98 5.30 -0.77 2.54
N ARG A 99 4.73 -1.70 1.77
CA ARG A 99 3.53 -1.51 0.93
C ARG A 99 2.22 -1.28 1.71
N SER A 100 2.24 -1.39 3.03
CA SER A 100 1.08 -1.04 3.88
C SER A 100 0.92 0.48 4.01
N CYS A 101 2.02 1.23 3.80
CA CYS A 101 2.06 2.68 3.92
C CYS A 101 2.49 3.35 2.60
N HIS A 102 3.50 2.78 1.93
CA HIS A 102 4.05 3.31 0.68
C HIS A 102 3.35 2.68 -0.52
N VAL A 103 2.46 3.46 -1.13
CA VAL A 103 1.67 3.02 -2.29
C VAL A 103 2.32 3.45 -3.60
N LEU A 104 2.29 2.57 -4.60
CA LEU A 104 2.63 2.91 -5.98
C LEU A 104 1.43 3.63 -6.61
N ILE A 105 1.65 4.84 -7.11
CA ILE A 105 0.62 5.62 -7.82
C ILE A 105 0.85 5.49 -9.32
N PRO A 106 -0.07 4.87 -10.08
CA PRO A 106 0.08 4.73 -11.53
C PRO A 106 0.32 6.08 -12.23
N GLY A 107 1.33 6.13 -13.10
CA GLY A 107 1.75 7.33 -13.82
C GLY A 107 2.55 8.35 -13.00
N SER A 108 2.86 8.07 -11.73
CA SER A 108 3.72 8.96 -10.94
C SER A 108 5.18 8.88 -11.38
N VAL A 109 5.84 10.03 -11.47
CA VAL A 109 7.28 10.14 -11.77
C VAL A 109 8.08 10.46 -10.51
N PRO A 110 9.36 10.05 -10.43
CA PRO A 110 10.25 10.48 -9.36
C PRO A 110 10.28 12.00 -9.24
N ARG A 111 10.31 12.53 -8.01
CA ARG A 111 10.40 13.98 -7.77
C ARG A 111 11.63 14.61 -8.44
N SER A 112 12.72 13.85 -8.56
CA SER A 112 13.94 14.25 -9.28
C SER A 112 13.72 14.56 -10.77
N MET A 113 12.61 14.11 -11.35
CA MET A 113 12.24 14.38 -12.74
C MET A 113 11.32 15.60 -12.91
N ILE A 114 10.85 16.21 -11.81
CA ILE A 114 10.05 17.45 -11.86
C ILE A 114 11.04 18.63 -11.92
N PRO A 115 11.05 19.45 -12.98
CA PRO A 115 11.91 20.63 -13.03
C PRO A 115 11.55 21.59 -11.88
N GLU A 116 12.55 22.09 -11.16
CA GLU A 116 12.35 23.05 -10.07
C GLU A 116 11.82 24.37 -10.65
N GLY A 117 10.50 24.59 -10.55
CA GLY A 117 9.83 25.81 -11.05
C GLY A 117 8.49 25.60 -11.76
N GLY A 118 7.84 24.44 -11.62
CA GLY A 118 6.46 24.21 -12.08
C GLY A 118 5.39 24.84 -11.20
#